data_AF-A0A133VK09-F1
#
_entry.id   AF-A0A133VK09-F1
#
_cell.length_a   1.000
_cell.length_b   1.000
_cell.length_c   1.000
_cell.angle_alpha   90.00
_cell.angle_beta   90.00
_cell.angle_gamma   90.00
#
_symmetry.space_group_name_H-M   'P 1'
#
loop_
_entity.id
_entity.type
_entity.pdbx_description
1 polymer ?
#
loop_
_entity_poly.entity_id
_entity_poly.type
_entity_poly.pdbx_seq_one_letter_code
_entity_poly.pdbx_strand_id
1 'polypeptide(L)'
;MNISESFELGGGETVTFVGAGGKTSTMFRLASEFSFFGLSIVTTTTKIFEWEGKKADFLLISEDIEDLENLISALSEGKIVTIASGKSKDEKLIGVEPEFADEINAQISPDILVIEGDGASKKSFKAPADYEPVIPASSDLIVPIVGIDVVGETLNSENVHRPKKVCEISHFEIGDTVTPEMIGQVVGHEKGGRKNVPSDASLIPLLNKVDDESKEIAEEVAKKILSYTRQIDKVALGCIIRENPIIKIIER
;
A
#
# COMPACT_ATOMS: atom_id res chain seq x y z
N MET A 1 1.07 -18.05 2.83
CA MET A 1 2.22 -17.35 3.42
C MET A 1 1.73 -16.01 3.94
N ASN A 2 2.30 -15.56 5.05
CA ASN A 2 2.05 -14.22 5.60
C ASN A 2 2.69 -13.15 4.69
N ILE A 3 2.29 -11.89 4.86
CA ILE A 3 2.87 -10.78 4.10
C ILE A 3 4.32 -10.58 4.53
N SER A 4 4.58 -10.52 5.83
CA SER A 4 5.92 -10.33 6.41
C SER A 4 6.93 -11.35 5.90
N GLU A 5 6.58 -12.64 5.96
CA GLU A 5 7.41 -13.74 5.45
C GLU A 5 7.69 -13.61 3.94
N SER A 6 6.67 -13.28 3.15
CA SER A 6 6.78 -13.25 1.69
C SER A 6 7.58 -12.05 1.20
N PHE A 7 7.59 -10.96 1.96
CA PHE A 7 8.34 -9.75 1.65
C PHE A 7 9.66 -9.68 2.41
N GLU A 8 10.02 -10.76 3.12
CA GLU A 8 11.27 -10.89 3.90
C GLU A 8 11.41 -9.78 4.96
N LEU A 9 10.28 -9.33 5.53
CA LEU A 9 10.25 -8.20 6.44
C LEU A 9 10.79 -8.54 7.83
N GLY A 10 11.65 -7.66 8.35
CA GLY A 10 12.23 -7.70 9.69
C GLY A 10 11.58 -6.70 10.65
N GLY A 11 12.04 -6.72 11.90
CA GLY A 11 11.68 -5.68 12.87
C GLY A 11 12.40 -4.36 12.58
N GLY A 12 11.71 -3.24 12.71
CA GLY A 12 12.24 -1.89 12.47
C GLY A 12 11.98 -1.34 11.07
N GLU A 13 11.25 -2.05 10.21
CA GLU A 13 11.06 -1.63 8.82
C GLU A 13 9.87 -0.69 8.62
N THR A 14 10.03 0.23 7.69
CA THR A 14 8.99 1.13 7.21
C THR A 14 8.46 0.66 5.86
N VAL A 15 7.16 0.34 5.80
CA VAL A 15 6.49 -0.17 4.60
C VAL A 15 5.43 0.82 4.13
N THR A 16 5.58 1.36 2.92
CA THR A 16 4.62 2.27 2.30
C THR A 16 3.80 1.60 1.21
N PHE A 17 2.49 1.57 1.38
CA PHE A 17 1.53 1.04 0.43
C PHE A 17 0.98 2.16 -0.48
N VAL A 18 1.10 1.97 -1.78
CA VAL A 18 0.63 2.91 -2.82
C VAL A 18 -0.29 2.21 -3.80
N GLY A 19 -1.01 2.95 -4.64
CA GLY A 19 -1.89 2.34 -5.65
C GLY A 19 -3.32 2.09 -5.14
N ALA A 20 -3.94 0.97 -5.51
CA ALA A 20 -5.37 0.74 -5.34
C ALA A 20 -5.69 -0.76 -5.13
N GLY A 21 -6.90 -1.13 -4.73
CA GLY A 21 -7.27 -2.54 -4.59
C GLY A 21 -6.89 -3.20 -3.27
N GLY A 22 -7.14 -2.53 -2.14
CA GLY A 22 -7.08 -3.14 -0.81
C GLY A 22 -5.96 -2.68 0.10
N LYS A 23 -5.38 -1.48 -0.14
CA LYS A 23 -4.28 -0.92 0.66
C LYS A 23 -4.55 -0.94 2.16
N THR A 24 -5.64 -0.32 2.60
CA THR A 24 -6.01 -0.26 4.02
C THR A 24 -6.10 -1.66 4.64
N SER A 25 -6.77 -2.60 3.98
CA SER A 25 -6.83 -3.99 4.47
C SER A 25 -5.45 -4.66 4.53
N THR A 26 -4.58 -4.37 3.56
CA THR A 26 -3.20 -4.90 3.54
C THR A 26 -2.38 -4.33 4.68
N MET A 27 -2.53 -3.04 4.97
CA MET A 27 -1.83 -2.36 6.07
C MET A 27 -2.19 -2.95 7.42
N PHE A 28 -3.50 -3.08 7.71
CA PHE A 28 -3.96 -3.68 8.96
C PHE A 28 -3.57 -5.15 9.06
N ARG A 29 -3.61 -5.88 7.94
CA ARG A 29 -3.16 -7.27 7.90
C ARG A 29 -1.68 -7.38 8.26
N LEU A 30 -0.82 -6.58 7.63
CA LEU A 30 0.60 -6.55 7.93
C LEU A 30 0.85 -6.15 9.39
N ALA A 31 0.24 -5.07 9.88
CA ALA A 31 0.39 -4.63 11.28
C ALA A 31 0.00 -5.75 12.27
N SER A 32 -1.05 -6.52 11.97
CA SER A 32 -1.46 -7.65 12.82
C SER A 32 -0.50 -8.84 12.81
N GLU A 33 0.38 -8.95 11.82
CA GLU A 33 1.43 -9.98 11.78
C GLU A 33 2.59 -9.64 12.74
N PHE A 34 2.75 -8.36 13.12
CA PHE A 34 3.76 -7.87 14.07
C PHE A 34 3.23 -7.59 15.49
N SER A 35 1.90 -7.50 15.67
CA SER A 35 1.29 -7.13 16.95
C SER A 35 1.57 -8.10 18.11
N PHE A 36 2.05 -9.31 17.86
CA PHE A 36 2.40 -10.28 18.91
C PHE A 36 3.73 -9.96 19.61
N PHE A 37 4.62 -9.22 18.95
CA PHE A 37 5.91 -8.79 19.51
C PHE A 37 5.88 -7.36 20.04
N GLY A 38 4.87 -6.61 19.62
CA GLY A 38 4.34 -5.46 20.32
C GLY A 38 5.07 -4.17 20.04
N LEU A 39 4.87 -3.60 18.85
CA LEU A 39 5.04 -2.18 18.49
C LEU A 39 4.64 -2.04 17.01
N SER A 40 3.42 -1.57 16.69
CA SER A 40 3.02 -1.36 15.28
C SER A 40 2.34 -0.02 15.09
N ILE A 41 2.87 0.81 14.20
CA ILE A 41 2.32 2.13 13.89
C ILE A 41 1.76 2.13 12.47
N VAL A 42 0.53 2.62 12.33
CA VAL A 42 -0.16 2.79 11.04
C VAL A 42 -0.42 4.27 10.79
N THR A 43 0.12 4.84 9.71
CA THR A 43 -0.15 6.22 9.30
C THR A 43 -1.03 6.22 8.05
N THR A 44 -2.08 7.06 8.00
CA THR A 44 -3.10 6.93 6.93
C THR A 44 -3.54 8.23 6.28
N THR A 45 -3.40 8.36 4.96
CA THR A 45 -4.10 9.36 4.15
C THR A 45 -5.54 8.91 3.82
N THR A 46 -6.54 9.33 4.59
CA THR A 46 -7.99 9.25 4.26
C THR A 46 -8.52 7.91 3.70
N LYS A 47 -8.88 6.96 4.60
CA LYS A 47 -10.08 6.08 4.60
C LYS A 47 -9.82 4.80 5.40
N ILE A 48 -9.70 4.90 6.72
CA ILE A 48 -9.83 3.71 7.56
C ILE A 48 -11.32 3.38 7.68
N PHE A 49 -11.78 2.47 6.81
CA PHE A 49 -12.98 1.70 7.06
C PHE A 49 -12.58 0.52 7.94
N GLU A 50 -13.43 0.20 8.92
CA GLU A 50 -13.30 -0.96 9.81
C GLU A 50 -12.92 -2.22 9.02
N TRP A 51 -11.74 -2.77 9.27
CA TRP A 51 -11.41 -4.12 8.81
C TRP A 51 -11.91 -5.10 9.87
N GLU A 52 -12.94 -5.89 9.52
CA GLU A 52 -13.43 -7.03 10.31
C GLU A 52 -13.70 -6.75 11.80
N GLY A 53 -14.16 -5.53 12.13
CA GLY A 53 -14.42 -5.14 13.52
C GLY A 53 -13.16 -4.98 14.40
N LYS A 54 -11.96 -5.13 13.84
CA LYS A 54 -10.70 -4.79 14.50
C LYS A 54 -10.37 -3.34 14.19
N LYS A 55 -10.60 -2.48 15.18
CA LYS A 55 -10.10 -1.11 15.19
C LYS A 55 -8.61 -1.14 15.55
N ALA A 56 -7.87 -0.11 15.15
CA ALA A 56 -6.64 0.19 15.86
C ALA A 56 -6.95 0.26 17.36
N ASP A 57 -6.11 -0.34 18.19
CA ASP A 57 -6.30 -0.38 19.63
C ASP A 57 -6.16 1.03 20.23
N PHE A 58 -5.45 1.91 19.53
CA PHE A 58 -5.25 3.30 19.91
C PHE A 58 -5.24 4.21 18.67
N LEU A 59 -5.87 5.39 18.77
CA LEU A 59 -5.86 6.43 17.75
C LEU A 59 -5.29 7.71 18.35
N LEU A 60 -4.17 8.17 17.79
CA LEU A 60 -3.58 9.47 18.07
C LEU A 60 -3.92 10.43 16.94
N ILE A 61 -4.50 11.58 17.26
CA ILE A 61 -4.67 12.68 16.33
C ILE A 61 -3.70 13.78 16.74
N SER A 62 -2.53 13.80 16.12
CA SER A 62 -1.46 14.76 16.38
C SER A 62 -0.52 14.83 15.17
N GLU A 63 0.03 16.02 14.93
CA GLU A 63 1.20 16.23 14.07
C GLU A 63 2.46 16.51 14.90
N ASP A 64 2.34 16.51 16.23
CA ASP A 64 3.41 16.77 17.16
C ASP A 64 3.69 15.53 18.01
N ILE A 65 4.97 15.24 18.20
CA ILE A 65 5.48 14.17 19.06
C ILE A 65 5.31 14.50 20.55
N GLU A 66 4.67 15.60 20.93
CA GLU A 66 4.51 15.99 22.35
C GLU A 66 3.78 14.91 23.19
N ASP A 67 2.98 14.05 22.56
CA ASP A 67 2.35 12.86 23.17
C ASP A 67 3.19 11.57 23.06
N LEU A 68 4.52 11.68 22.90
CA LEU A 68 5.44 10.55 22.75
C LEU A 68 5.30 9.52 23.88
N GLU A 69 5.08 9.97 25.12
CA GLU A 69 4.89 9.08 26.27
C GLU A 69 3.62 8.24 26.14
N ASN A 70 2.52 8.84 25.67
CA ASN A 70 1.26 8.12 25.43
C ASN A 70 1.41 7.12 24.27
N LEU A 71 2.12 7.52 23.22
CA LEU A 71 2.42 6.67 22.07
C LEU A 71 3.30 5.48 22.48
N ILE A 72 4.42 5.73 23.16
CA ILE A 72 5.31 4.69 23.70
C ILE A 72 4.55 3.78 24.67
N SER A 73 3.72 4.33 25.57
CA SER A 73 2.93 3.53 26.49
C SER A 73 1.97 2.60 25.76
N ALA A 74 1.20 3.12 24.79
CA ALA A 74 0.29 2.31 24.00
C ALA A 74 1.04 1.20 23.24
N LEU A 75 2.16 1.55 22.61
CA LEU A 75 3.00 0.60 21.88
C LEU A 75 3.58 -0.49 22.79
N SER A 76 4.02 -0.14 24.01
CA SER A 76 4.55 -1.09 25.00
C SER A 76 3.53 -2.12 25.49
N GLU A 77 2.23 -1.84 25.32
CA GLU A 77 1.14 -2.79 25.59
C GLU A 77 0.86 -3.73 24.40
N GLY A 78 1.67 -3.67 23.35
CA GLY A 78 1.53 -4.48 22.13
C GLY A 78 0.37 -4.07 21.23
N LYS A 79 -0.07 -2.82 21.33
CA LYS A 79 -1.21 -2.27 20.58
C LYS A 79 -0.82 -1.86 19.17
N ILE A 80 -1.78 -2.00 18.24
CA ILE A 80 -1.71 -1.33 16.94
C ILE A 80 -2.14 0.12 17.14
N VAL A 81 -1.22 1.05 16.89
CA VAL A 81 -1.47 2.49 17.00
C VAL A 81 -1.69 3.09 15.62
N THR A 82 -2.81 3.78 15.43
CA THR A 82 -3.02 4.63 14.26
C THR A 82 -2.70 6.08 14.57
N ILE A 83 -1.94 6.73 13.70
CA ILE A 83 -1.59 8.15 13.81
C ILE A 83 -2.15 8.91 12.61
N ALA A 84 -2.80 10.03 12.89
CA ALA A 84 -3.39 10.94 11.92
C ALA A 84 -3.12 12.39 12.32
N SER A 85 -2.97 13.28 11.35
CA SER A 85 -2.84 14.73 11.60
C SER A 85 -4.16 15.39 12.00
N GLY A 86 -5.28 14.79 11.61
CA GLY A 86 -6.58 15.42 11.80
C GLY A 86 -7.73 14.57 11.29
N LYS A 87 -8.90 15.20 11.26
CA LYS A 87 -10.12 14.66 10.65
C LYS A 87 -10.67 15.66 9.64
N SER A 88 -11.02 15.16 8.47
CA SER A 88 -11.79 15.90 7.47
C SER A 88 -13.24 16.11 7.93
N LYS A 89 -13.98 16.97 7.21
CA LYS A 89 -15.41 17.25 7.47
C LYS A 89 -16.32 16.00 7.40
N ASP A 90 -15.88 14.96 6.71
CA ASP A 90 -16.61 13.68 6.60
C ASP A 90 -16.16 12.66 7.66
N GLU A 91 -15.53 13.09 8.77
CA GLU A 91 -14.96 12.24 9.83
C GLU A 91 -13.86 11.27 9.35
N LYS A 92 -13.22 11.55 8.21
CA LYS A 92 -12.11 10.73 7.70
C LYS A 92 -10.78 11.24 8.27
N LEU A 93 -9.95 10.33 8.76
CA LEU A 93 -8.59 10.63 9.21
C LEU A 93 -7.73 11.21 8.08
N ILE A 94 -6.97 12.24 8.39
CA ILE A 94 -5.99 12.88 7.51
C ILE A 94 -4.62 12.29 7.84
N GLY A 95 -3.83 11.97 6.82
CA GLY A 95 -2.50 11.39 7.01
C GLY A 95 -1.53 12.41 7.55
N VAL A 96 -0.51 11.92 8.25
CA VAL A 96 0.60 12.76 8.68
C VAL A 96 1.51 13.07 7.48
N GLU A 97 2.28 14.15 7.60
CA GLU A 97 3.31 14.50 6.63
C GLU A 97 4.47 13.48 6.65
N PRO A 98 5.18 13.28 5.51
CA PRO A 98 6.32 12.37 5.42
C PRO A 98 7.37 12.57 6.50
N GLU A 99 7.71 13.83 6.77
CA GLU A 99 8.74 14.21 7.72
C GLU A 99 8.37 13.77 9.15
N PHE A 100 7.08 13.80 9.49
CA PHE A 100 6.62 13.32 10.79
C PHE A 100 6.69 11.79 10.90
N ALA A 101 6.43 11.06 9.80
CA ALA A 101 6.63 9.61 9.77
C ALA A 101 8.12 9.25 9.90
N ASP A 102 9.01 10.02 9.26
CA ASP A 102 10.46 9.88 9.39
C ASP A 102 10.90 10.13 10.86
N GLU A 103 10.35 11.15 11.52
CA GLU A 103 10.60 11.45 12.94
C GLU A 103 10.11 10.33 13.86
N ILE A 104 8.92 9.78 13.62
CA ILE A 104 8.40 8.61 14.34
C ILE A 104 9.37 7.43 14.22
N ASN A 105 9.82 7.12 13.01
CA ASN A 105 10.75 6.02 12.80
C ASN A 105 12.07 6.23 13.55
N ALA A 106 12.61 7.45 13.48
CA ALA A 106 13.89 7.81 14.12
C ALA A 106 13.84 7.84 15.66
N GLN A 107 12.73 8.29 16.25
CA GLN A 107 12.62 8.46 17.70
C GLN A 107 12.05 7.24 18.43
N ILE A 108 11.13 6.52 17.79
CA ILE A 108 10.38 5.41 18.42
C ILE A 108 10.94 4.06 17.99
N SER A 109 11.38 3.94 16.73
CA SER A 109 11.85 2.68 16.14
C SER A 109 10.87 1.52 16.38
N PRO A 110 9.63 1.61 15.87
CA PRO A 110 8.63 0.57 16.05
C PRO A 110 9.06 -0.74 15.36
N ASP A 111 8.48 -1.89 15.75
CA ASP A 111 8.75 -3.16 15.05
C ASP A 111 8.35 -3.08 13.57
N ILE A 112 7.31 -2.30 13.26
CA ILE A 112 6.91 -1.99 11.90
C ILE A 112 6.22 -0.62 11.85
N LEU A 113 6.58 0.19 10.86
CA LEU A 113 5.88 1.43 10.50
C LEU A 113 5.17 1.23 9.16
N VAL A 114 3.85 1.29 9.15
CA VAL A 114 3.01 0.99 7.98
C VAL A 114 2.30 2.25 7.49
N ILE A 115 2.47 2.59 6.22
CA ILE A 115 2.10 3.91 5.70
C ILE A 115 1.17 3.77 4.49
N GLU A 116 0.08 4.54 4.45
CA GLU A 116 -0.71 4.73 3.24
C GLU A 116 -0.19 5.96 2.48
N GLY A 117 0.45 5.75 1.33
CA GLY A 117 1.06 6.85 0.57
C GLY A 117 0.11 7.59 -0.36
N ASP A 118 -1.13 7.10 -0.57
CA ASP A 118 -2.11 7.76 -1.43
C ASP A 118 -3.56 7.29 -1.24
N GLY A 119 -4.51 8.08 -1.73
CA GLY A 119 -5.93 7.71 -1.76
C GLY A 119 -6.37 7.07 -3.09
N ALA A 120 -7.20 6.02 -3.01
CA ALA A 120 -7.67 5.28 -4.20
C ALA A 120 -9.21 5.23 -4.39
N SER A 121 -9.96 5.87 -3.51
CA SER A 121 -11.44 5.89 -3.58
C SER A 121 -12.11 4.51 -3.71
N LYS A 122 -11.56 3.49 -3.04
CA LYS A 122 -12.05 2.10 -3.06
C LYS A 122 -12.02 1.43 -4.45
N LYS A 123 -11.30 1.99 -5.42
CA LYS A 123 -11.08 1.38 -6.74
C LYS A 123 -9.98 0.31 -6.66
N SER A 124 -9.91 -0.52 -7.69
CA SER A 124 -8.91 -1.59 -7.82
C SER A 124 -7.64 -1.16 -8.53
N PHE A 125 -7.69 -0.10 -9.34
CA PHE A 125 -6.55 0.39 -10.11
C PHE A 125 -6.51 1.91 -10.15
N LYS A 126 -5.29 2.46 -10.24
CA LYS A 126 -5.06 3.89 -10.41
C LYS A 126 -3.67 4.17 -10.97
N ALA A 127 -3.51 5.40 -11.45
CA ALA A 127 -2.21 6.06 -11.56
C ALA A 127 -2.10 7.19 -10.52
N PRO A 128 -0.90 7.51 -10.01
CA PRO A 128 -0.71 8.59 -9.06
C PRO A 128 -1.02 9.96 -9.67
N ALA A 129 -1.53 10.89 -8.84
CA ALA A 129 -1.60 12.30 -9.18
C ALA A 129 -0.22 12.97 -9.08
N ASP A 130 -0.10 14.25 -9.42
CA ASP A 130 1.20 14.95 -9.41
C ASP A 130 1.79 15.07 -7.99
N TYR A 131 0.93 15.24 -6.99
CA TYR A 131 1.27 15.30 -5.57
C TYR A 131 1.27 13.92 -4.87
N GLU A 132 0.98 12.83 -5.58
CA GLU A 132 1.03 11.46 -5.06
C GLU A 132 2.17 10.66 -5.73
N PRO A 133 2.63 9.56 -5.13
CA PRO A 133 2.40 9.18 -3.74
C PRO A 133 3.24 10.04 -2.80
N VAL A 134 2.76 10.14 -1.56
CA VAL A 134 3.46 10.69 -0.41
C VAL A 134 4.25 9.53 0.22
N ILE A 135 5.58 9.56 0.15
CA ILE A 135 6.45 8.48 0.61
C ILE A 135 7.53 9.08 1.52
N PRO A 136 7.63 8.67 2.79
CA PRO A 136 8.70 9.10 3.68
C PRO A 136 10.07 8.60 3.25
N ALA A 137 11.10 9.36 3.58
CA ALA A 137 12.48 9.02 3.22
C ALA A 137 12.94 7.73 3.92
N SER A 138 12.38 7.41 5.09
CA SER A 138 12.68 6.21 5.86
C SER A 138 12.02 4.94 5.33
N SER A 139 11.25 4.99 4.23
CA SER A 139 10.59 3.81 3.66
C SER A 139 11.59 2.79 3.13
N ASP A 140 11.61 1.60 3.72
CA ASP A 140 12.45 0.46 3.31
C ASP A 140 11.80 -0.37 2.19
N LEU A 141 10.46 -0.49 2.21
CA LEU A 141 9.70 -1.21 1.21
C LEU A 141 8.52 -0.39 0.69
N ILE A 142 8.41 -0.28 -0.63
CA ILE A 142 7.23 0.26 -1.31
C ILE A 142 6.44 -0.87 -1.95
N VAL A 143 5.12 -0.86 -1.72
CA VAL A 143 4.20 -1.89 -2.23
C VAL A 143 3.10 -1.25 -3.08
N PRO A 144 3.27 -1.15 -4.41
CA PRO A 144 2.19 -0.80 -5.32
C PRO A 144 1.14 -1.92 -5.36
N ILE A 145 -0.07 -1.60 -4.93
CA ILE A 145 -1.18 -2.56 -4.95
C ILE A 145 -2.04 -2.32 -6.20
N VAL A 146 -2.46 -3.42 -6.83
CA VAL A 146 -3.50 -3.45 -7.85
C VAL A 146 -4.47 -4.60 -7.55
N GLY A 147 -5.77 -4.36 -7.59
CA GLY A 147 -6.79 -5.42 -7.55
C GLY A 147 -6.94 -6.04 -8.93
N ILE A 148 -6.77 -7.36 -9.05
CA ILE A 148 -6.80 -8.05 -10.35
C ILE A 148 -8.20 -8.06 -10.99
N ASP A 149 -9.24 -7.88 -10.18
CA ASP A 149 -10.64 -7.74 -10.59
C ASP A 149 -10.90 -6.54 -11.53
N VAL A 150 -9.92 -5.66 -11.74
CA VAL A 150 -10.01 -4.60 -12.74
C VAL A 150 -9.73 -5.08 -14.16
N VAL A 151 -9.08 -6.22 -14.36
CA VAL A 151 -8.75 -6.71 -15.71
C VAL A 151 -10.04 -7.11 -16.43
N GLY A 152 -10.21 -6.63 -17.66
CA GLY A 152 -11.46 -6.82 -18.41
C GLY A 152 -12.50 -5.71 -18.19
N GLU A 153 -12.31 -4.87 -17.17
CA GLU A 153 -13.18 -3.71 -16.93
C GLU A 153 -12.90 -2.56 -17.90
N THR A 154 -13.86 -1.64 -18.03
CA THR A 154 -13.68 -0.43 -18.85
C THR A 154 -12.81 0.61 -18.14
N LEU A 155 -11.84 1.21 -18.84
CA LEU A 155 -11.02 2.32 -18.35
C LEU A 155 -11.85 3.60 -18.28
N ASN A 156 -12.49 3.82 -17.14
CA ASN A 156 -13.32 4.98 -16.85
C ASN A 156 -13.27 5.31 -15.35
N SER A 157 -13.94 6.38 -14.92
CA SER A 157 -13.97 6.80 -13.51
C SER A 157 -14.80 5.89 -12.60
N GLU A 158 -15.63 5.01 -13.18
CA GLU A 158 -16.40 4.02 -12.45
C GLU A 158 -15.52 2.86 -11.99
N ASN A 159 -14.54 2.44 -12.80
CA ASN A 159 -13.72 1.27 -12.47
C ASN A 159 -12.30 1.64 -12.01
N VAL A 160 -11.74 2.73 -12.55
CA VAL A 160 -10.36 3.14 -12.32
C VAL A 160 -10.32 4.51 -11.67
N HIS A 161 -9.48 4.67 -10.64
CA HIS A 161 -9.30 5.98 -10.01
C HIS A 161 -8.32 6.81 -10.84
N ARG A 162 -8.74 8.02 -11.23
CA ARG A 162 -8.00 8.93 -12.13
C ARG A 162 -7.60 8.27 -13.47
N PRO A 163 -8.57 7.81 -14.27
CA PRO A 163 -8.28 7.07 -15.49
C PRO A 163 -7.49 7.90 -16.52
N LYS A 164 -7.61 9.23 -16.52
CA LYS A 164 -6.78 10.12 -17.36
C LYS A 164 -5.28 10.01 -17.06
N LYS A 165 -4.90 9.85 -15.79
CA LYS A 165 -3.50 9.65 -15.39
C LYS A 165 -2.99 8.27 -15.83
N VAL A 166 -3.88 7.27 -15.89
CA VAL A 166 -3.55 5.96 -16.50
C VAL A 166 -3.26 6.14 -17.99
N CYS A 167 -4.15 6.82 -18.73
CA CYS A 167 -3.95 7.12 -20.16
C CYS A 167 -2.62 7.85 -20.44
N GLU A 168 -2.27 8.84 -19.60
CA GLU A 168 -1.01 9.59 -19.72
C GLU A 168 0.23 8.70 -19.65
N ILE A 169 0.17 7.59 -18.89
CA ILE A 169 1.29 6.68 -18.66
C ILE A 169 1.30 5.50 -19.63
N SER A 170 0.13 4.92 -19.90
CA SER A 170 0.00 3.68 -20.67
C SER A 170 -0.29 3.90 -22.15
N HIS A 171 -0.59 5.13 -22.57
CA HIS A 171 -0.98 5.48 -23.94
C HIS A 171 -2.27 4.80 -24.44
N PHE A 172 -3.10 4.27 -23.54
CA PHE A 172 -4.47 3.83 -23.81
C PHE A 172 -5.46 4.98 -23.68
N GLU A 173 -6.67 4.81 -24.21
CA GLU A 173 -7.73 5.81 -24.20
C GLU A 173 -8.85 5.48 -23.21
N ILE A 174 -9.54 6.52 -22.75
CA ILE A 174 -10.75 6.34 -21.93
C ILE A 174 -11.78 5.54 -22.73
N GLY A 175 -12.32 4.49 -22.12
CA GLY A 175 -13.25 3.57 -22.76
C GLY A 175 -12.60 2.26 -23.22
N ASP A 176 -11.27 2.18 -23.29
CA ASP A 176 -10.58 0.93 -23.56
C ASP A 176 -10.78 -0.09 -22.44
N THR A 177 -10.65 -1.38 -22.76
CA THR A 177 -10.60 -2.44 -21.75
C THR A 177 -9.27 -2.40 -21.01
N VAL A 178 -9.30 -2.50 -19.68
CA VAL A 178 -8.09 -2.62 -18.85
C VAL A 178 -7.46 -3.99 -19.10
N THR A 179 -6.25 -3.97 -19.66
CA THR A 179 -5.48 -5.17 -20.03
C THR A 179 -4.31 -5.41 -19.09
N PRO A 180 -3.73 -6.64 -19.08
CA PRO A 180 -2.49 -6.90 -18.36
C PRO A 180 -1.33 -6.00 -18.77
N GLU A 181 -1.23 -5.70 -20.06
CA GLU A 181 -0.24 -4.78 -20.61
C GLU A 181 -0.39 -3.38 -20.00
N MET A 182 -1.62 -2.85 -19.94
CA MET A 182 -1.89 -1.54 -19.35
C MET A 182 -1.45 -1.47 -17.89
N ILE A 183 -1.77 -2.50 -17.09
CA ILE A 183 -1.36 -2.55 -15.68
C ILE A 183 0.16 -2.65 -15.56
N GLY A 184 0.79 -3.52 -16.37
CA GLY A 184 2.24 -3.69 -16.40
C GLY A 184 2.98 -2.39 -16.68
N GLN A 185 2.50 -1.62 -17.66
CA GLN A 185 3.03 -0.30 -17.98
C GLN A 185 2.87 0.66 -16.81
N VAL A 186 1.67 0.83 -16.25
CA VAL A 186 1.45 1.79 -15.16
C VAL A 186 2.25 1.44 -13.91
N VAL A 187 2.27 0.17 -13.49
CA VAL A 187 3.01 -0.24 -12.29
C VAL A 187 4.52 -0.14 -12.51
N GLY A 188 5.01 -0.51 -13.71
CA GLY A 188 6.42 -0.46 -14.05
C GLY A 188 6.97 0.92 -14.43
N HIS A 189 6.12 1.92 -14.66
CA HIS A 189 6.54 3.25 -15.12
C HIS A 189 7.08 4.13 -13.98
N GLU A 190 8.09 4.95 -14.28
CA GLU A 190 8.73 5.89 -13.32
C GLU A 190 7.76 6.94 -12.76
N LYS A 191 6.74 7.33 -13.54
CA LYS A 191 5.64 8.21 -13.12
C LYS A 191 4.43 7.46 -12.57
N GLY A 192 4.49 6.13 -12.52
CA GLY A 192 3.42 5.26 -12.07
C GLY A 192 3.79 4.57 -10.75
N GLY A 193 3.85 3.24 -10.73
CA GLY A 193 4.16 2.48 -9.51
C GLY A 193 5.58 2.71 -8.95
N ARG A 194 6.50 3.27 -9.75
CA ARG A 194 7.87 3.64 -9.33
C ARG A 194 8.03 5.11 -8.94
N LYS A 195 6.95 5.87 -8.91
CA LYS A 195 7.03 7.31 -8.64
C LYS A 195 7.47 7.58 -7.20
N ASN A 196 8.47 8.43 -7.04
CA ASN A 196 9.03 8.88 -5.76
C ASN A 196 9.57 7.75 -4.86
N VAL A 197 9.85 6.56 -5.41
CA VAL A 197 10.45 5.46 -4.65
C VAL A 197 11.88 5.85 -4.25
N PRO A 198 12.25 5.81 -2.95
CA PRO A 198 13.62 6.07 -2.50
C PRO A 198 14.62 5.10 -3.14
N SER A 199 15.87 5.55 -3.34
CA SER A 199 16.88 4.74 -4.06
C SER A 199 17.26 3.44 -3.37
N ASP A 200 17.21 3.44 -2.03
CA ASP A 200 17.60 2.30 -1.21
C ASP A 200 16.38 1.43 -0.81
N ALA A 201 15.18 1.84 -1.21
CA ALA A 201 13.95 1.11 -0.92
C ALA A 201 13.74 -0.06 -1.90
N SER A 202 13.29 -1.19 -1.36
CA SER A 202 12.77 -2.29 -2.15
C SER A 202 11.42 -1.93 -2.76
N LEU A 203 11.08 -2.54 -3.90
CA LEU A 203 9.82 -2.33 -4.59
C LEU A 203 9.20 -3.67 -5.00
N ILE A 204 8.12 -4.06 -4.31
CA ILE A 204 7.43 -5.33 -4.55
C ILE A 204 5.94 -5.04 -4.81
N PRO A 205 5.48 -5.00 -6.07
CA PRO A 205 4.06 -4.86 -6.37
C PRO A 205 3.25 -6.05 -5.87
N LEU A 206 2.05 -5.77 -5.38
CA LEU A 206 1.07 -6.77 -4.94
C LEU A 206 -0.16 -6.73 -5.84
N LEU A 207 -0.36 -7.82 -6.58
CA LEU A 207 -1.61 -8.12 -7.27
C LEU A 207 -2.56 -8.78 -6.28
N ASN A 208 -3.52 -8.01 -5.78
CA ASN A 208 -4.49 -8.45 -4.78
C ASN A 208 -5.79 -8.95 -5.43
N LYS A 209 -6.66 -9.55 -4.62
CA LYS A 209 -7.95 -10.14 -4.99
C LYS A 209 -7.83 -11.32 -5.96
N VAL A 210 -6.69 -12.01 -5.92
CA VAL A 210 -6.46 -13.19 -6.76
C VAL A 210 -7.20 -14.39 -6.18
N ASP A 211 -8.03 -14.99 -6.99
CA ASP A 211 -8.71 -16.25 -6.75
C ASP A 211 -8.28 -17.32 -7.78
N ASP A 212 -8.94 -18.46 -7.76
CA ASP A 212 -8.54 -19.59 -8.61
C ASP A 212 -8.79 -19.31 -10.09
N GLU A 213 -9.81 -18.49 -10.42
CA GLU A 213 -10.17 -18.11 -11.79
C GLU A 213 -9.25 -17.01 -12.33
N SER A 214 -8.83 -16.08 -11.47
CA SER A 214 -7.97 -14.95 -11.85
C SER A 214 -6.47 -15.24 -11.72
N LYS A 215 -6.07 -16.45 -11.34
CA LYS A 215 -4.66 -16.80 -11.16
C LYS A 215 -3.85 -16.61 -12.44
N GLU A 216 -4.31 -17.15 -13.57
CA GLU A 216 -3.58 -17.07 -14.84
C GLU A 216 -3.40 -15.62 -15.30
N ILE A 217 -4.44 -14.79 -15.17
CA ILE A 217 -4.37 -13.37 -15.56
C ILE A 217 -3.48 -12.57 -14.61
N ALA A 218 -3.46 -12.89 -13.31
CA ALA A 218 -2.52 -12.29 -12.36
C ALA A 218 -1.06 -12.65 -12.69
N GLU A 219 -0.79 -13.90 -13.07
CA GLU A 219 0.54 -14.30 -13.53
C GLU A 219 0.94 -13.58 -14.83
N GLU A 220 0.00 -13.34 -15.74
CA GLU A 220 0.25 -12.54 -16.94
C GLU A 220 0.60 -11.09 -16.58
N VAL A 221 -0.18 -10.43 -15.73
CA VAL A 221 0.11 -9.05 -15.26
C VAL A 221 1.49 -8.98 -14.63
N ALA A 222 1.84 -9.92 -13.75
CA ALA A 222 3.15 -9.96 -13.12
C ALA A 222 4.29 -10.05 -14.14
N LYS A 223 4.15 -10.90 -15.18
CA LYS A 223 5.12 -10.98 -16.28
C LYS A 223 5.22 -9.66 -17.05
N LYS A 224 4.12 -8.95 -17.25
CA LYS A 224 4.13 -7.61 -17.88
C LYS A 224 4.89 -6.59 -17.04
N ILE A 225 4.69 -6.58 -15.72
CA ILE A 225 5.44 -5.73 -14.80
C ILE A 225 6.95 -6.05 -14.86
N LEU A 226 7.31 -7.32 -14.70
CA LEU A 226 8.71 -7.77 -14.65
C LEU A 226 9.47 -7.57 -15.97
N SER A 227 8.77 -7.62 -17.11
CA SER A 227 9.37 -7.34 -18.43
C SER A 227 9.49 -5.85 -18.74
N TYR A 228 8.68 -5.00 -18.11
CA TYR A 228 8.66 -3.56 -18.36
C TYR A 228 9.90 -2.85 -17.79
N THR A 229 10.37 -3.22 -16.61
CA THR A 229 11.49 -2.54 -15.94
C THR A 229 12.36 -3.47 -15.14
N ARG A 230 13.68 -3.26 -15.18
CA ARG A 230 14.65 -4.03 -14.38
C ARG A 230 14.62 -3.71 -12.88
N GLN A 231 14.02 -2.60 -12.47
CA GLN A 231 13.97 -2.15 -11.07
C GLN A 231 12.93 -2.90 -10.21
N ILE A 232 12.13 -3.77 -10.82
CA ILE A 232 11.21 -4.66 -10.11
C ILE A 232 11.67 -6.08 -10.42
N ASP A 233 12.06 -6.84 -9.41
CA ASP A 233 12.51 -8.24 -9.54
C ASP A 233 11.50 -9.25 -9.02
N LYS A 234 10.55 -8.82 -8.19
CA LYS A 234 9.51 -9.66 -7.59
C LYS A 234 8.14 -9.02 -7.74
N VAL A 235 7.11 -9.82 -7.99
CA VAL A 235 5.69 -9.42 -7.93
C VAL A 235 4.94 -10.45 -7.11
N ALA A 236 4.18 -9.99 -6.13
CA ALA A 236 3.38 -10.83 -5.26
C ALA A 236 1.95 -10.98 -5.79
N LEU A 237 1.43 -12.20 -5.76
CA LEU A 237 0.04 -12.52 -6.03
C LEU A 237 -0.63 -12.91 -4.72
N GLY A 238 -1.75 -12.28 -4.40
CA GLY A 238 -2.40 -12.48 -3.12
C GLY A 238 -3.89 -12.18 -3.08
N CYS A 239 -4.49 -12.56 -1.97
CA CYS A 239 -5.87 -12.27 -1.61
C CYS A 239 -5.89 -11.98 -0.10
N ILE A 240 -5.82 -10.70 0.25
CA ILE A 240 -5.58 -10.24 1.63
C ILE A 240 -6.64 -10.72 2.64
N ILE A 241 -7.85 -11.02 2.18
CA ILE A 241 -8.95 -11.54 3.01
C ILE A 241 -8.77 -13.02 3.40
N ARG A 242 -7.80 -13.74 2.81
CA ARG A 242 -7.54 -15.15 3.15
C ARG A 242 -6.66 -15.25 4.39
N GLU A 243 -6.77 -16.36 5.11
CA GLU A 243 -5.87 -16.69 6.22
C GLU A 243 -4.40 -16.70 5.77
N ASN A 244 -4.12 -17.16 4.55
CA ASN A 244 -2.81 -17.11 3.92
C ASN A 244 -2.85 -16.10 2.76
N PRO A 245 -2.51 -14.82 2.99
CA PRO A 245 -2.82 -13.75 2.05
C PRO A 245 -1.96 -13.80 0.80
N ILE A 246 -0.69 -14.22 0.90
CA ILE A 246 0.18 -14.36 -0.27
C ILE A 246 0.11 -15.80 -0.80
N ILE A 247 -0.26 -15.90 -2.08
CA ILE A 247 -0.45 -17.15 -2.82
C ILE A 247 0.86 -17.55 -3.50
N LYS A 248 1.54 -16.59 -4.13
CA LYS A 248 2.75 -16.83 -4.93
C LYS A 248 3.57 -15.56 -5.08
N ILE A 249 4.89 -15.68 -5.07
CA ILE A 249 5.82 -14.66 -5.55
C ILE A 249 6.30 -15.08 -6.94
N ILE A 250 6.27 -14.15 -7.89
CA ILE A 250 6.82 -14.34 -9.23
C ILE A 250 8.07 -13.48 -9.31
N GLU A 251 9.18 -14.14 -9.60
CA GLU A 251 10.48 -13.50 -9.75
C GLU A 251 10.87 -13.49 -11.23
N ARG A 252 11.82 -12.62 -11.57
CA ARG A 252 12.37 -12.51 -12.92
C ARG A 252 13.12 -13.76 -13.37
#